data_AF-A0A9D5SH82-F1
#
_entry.id   AF-A0A9D5SH82-F1
#
_cell.length_a   1.000
_cell.length_b   1.000
_cell.length_c   1.000
_cell.angle_alpha   90.00
_cell.angle_beta   90.00
_cell.angle_gamma   90.00
#
_symmetry.space_group_name_H-M   'P 1'
#
loop_
_entity.id
_entity.type
_entity.pdbx_description
1 polymer ?
#
loop_
_entity_poly.entity_id
_entity_poly.type
_entity_poly.pdbx_seq_one_letter_code
_entity_poly.pdbx_strand_id
1 'polypeptide(L)'
;MGFENKFARFMRNTGPARFFIPMGLILIIAGILLMVFSTGDFVETTAKNQSVEEVLVTGETNQTEYEIKFDYEVGGKIYTGSFQMVKEYKVGDEITIYYESSNPEKITNTKNGNLIGWIMIGVGAVAIVGGIFATVKAFQKSKALDEAIPGGKPDTTAFNNFKTDEGVTEYYFRFDGHSLKPGYIIEDANRNVLFEGKMTKQALVGARTYEFHNHVTGSVAEHQIGHTITQSYNDEFFSRKSWFKVDGENVWDLLHGKGIRLITDLHSELPYLVYNVSRNGNPIAIVETSSLYVHEDEEAQHKIVLPTGNMYYRFWTNSSDFETLFLTIFAISETEQTVVE
;
A
#
# COMPACT_ATOMS: atom_id res chain seq x y z
N MET A 1 29.73 -5.65 -3.29
CA MET A 1 29.19 -4.36 -3.77
C MET A 1 28.19 -4.62 -4.89
N GLY A 2 26.94 -4.90 -4.54
CA GLY A 2 25.85 -5.01 -5.50
C GLY A 2 25.35 -3.61 -5.84
N PHE A 3 25.17 -3.29 -7.12
CA PHE A 3 24.50 -2.06 -7.55
C PHE A 3 23.06 -2.10 -7.03
N GLU A 4 22.81 -1.48 -5.88
CA GLU A 4 21.47 -1.30 -5.36
C GLU A 4 20.70 -0.41 -6.37
N ASN A 5 19.60 -0.94 -6.93
CA ASN A 5 18.83 -0.20 -7.93
C ASN A 5 18.14 0.98 -7.23
N LYS A 6 18.69 2.18 -7.41
CA LYS A 6 18.20 3.44 -6.82
C LYS A 6 16.70 3.65 -7.04
N PHE A 7 16.15 3.10 -8.13
CA PHE A 7 14.72 3.12 -8.43
C PHE A 7 13.89 2.23 -7.50
N ALA A 8 14.39 1.05 -7.12
CA ALA A 8 13.71 0.16 -6.19
C ALA A 8 13.67 0.76 -4.77
N ARG A 9 14.78 1.36 -4.32
CA ARG A 9 14.83 2.12 -3.06
C ARG A 9 13.92 3.35 -3.09
N PHE A 10 13.84 4.03 -4.23
CA PHE A 10 12.96 5.17 -4.47
C PHE A 10 11.46 4.80 -4.39
N MET A 11 11.05 3.70 -5.03
CA MET A 11 9.69 3.15 -4.91
C MET A 11 9.41 2.64 -3.48
N ARG A 12 10.40 2.05 -2.79
CA ARG A 12 10.21 1.54 -1.43
C ARG A 12 10.00 2.65 -0.40
N ASN A 13 10.63 3.81 -0.52
CA ASN A 13 10.62 4.76 0.60
C ASN A 13 9.53 5.83 0.52
N THR A 14 8.68 5.86 -0.51
CA THR A 14 7.63 6.90 -0.64
C THR A 14 6.32 6.34 -1.18
N GLY A 15 5.29 6.23 -0.34
CA GLY A 15 3.98 5.73 -0.79
C GLY A 15 3.29 6.57 -1.88
N PRO A 16 3.47 7.90 -1.96
CA PRO A 16 2.98 8.64 -3.13
C PRO A 16 3.62 8.16 -4.44
N ALA A 17 4.92 7.85 -4.46
CA ALA A 17 5.58 7.33 -5.66
C ALA A 17 5.06 5.94 -6.05
N ARG A 18 4.81 5.07 -5.05
CA ARG A 18 4.27 3.73 -5.26
C ARG A 18 2.90 3.74 -5.94
N PHE A 19 2.10 4.78 -5.73
CA PHE A 19 0.77 4.89 -6.32
C PHE A 19 0.78 5.68 -7.63
N PHE A 20 1.32 6.90 -7.62
CA PHE A 20 1.18 7.82 -8.76
C PHE A 20 2.03 7.44 -9.97
N ILE A 21 3.21 6.83 -9.77
CA ILE A 21 4.10 6.50 -10.89
C ILE A 21 3.59 5.28 -11.67
N PRO A 22 3.22 4.15 -11.04
CA PRO A 22 2.63 3.02 -11.77
C PRO A 22 1.28 3.38 -12.39
N MET A 23 0.42 4.13 -11.68
CA MET A 23 -0.86 4.59 -12.23
C MET A 23 -0.66 5.49 -13.45
N GLY A 24 0.30 6.42 -13.38
CA GLY A 24 0.63 7.28 -14.51
C GLY A 24 1.14 6.50 -15.72
N LEU A 25 1.96 5.47 -15.52
CA LEU A 25 2.42 4.58 -16.59
C LEU A 25 1.26 3.78 -17.21
N ILE A 26 0.35 3.25 -16.39
CA ILE A 26 -0.85 2.54 -16.87
C ILE A 26 -1.71 3.46 -17.74
N LEU A 27 -1.95 4.70 -17.29
CA LEU A 27 -2.73 5.67 -18.06
C LEU A 27 -2.07 6.03 -19.39
N ILE A 28 -0.75 6.19 -19.42
CA ILE A 28 -0.02 6.43 -20.66
C ILE A 28 -0.15 5.23 -21.61
N ILE A 29 0.05 4.01 -21.13
CA ILE A 29 -0.05 2.80 -21.95
C ILE A 29 -1.48 2.64 -22.49
N ALA A 30 -2.50 2.81 -21.65
CA ALA A 30 -3.90 2.76 -22.05
C ALA A 30 -4.23 3.85 -23.09
N GLY A 31 -3.75 5.08 -22.90
CA GLY A 31 -3.93 6.16 -23.86
C GLY A 31 -3.27 5.89 -25.21
N ILE A 32 -2.07 5.29 -25.22
CA ILE A 32 -1.39 4.84 -26.45
C ILE A 32 -2.21 3.75 -27.14
N LEU A 33 -2.68 2.74 -26.41
CA LEU A 33 -3.48 1.65 -26.99
C LEU A 33 -4.77 2.18 -27.62
N LEU A 34 -5.48 3.09 -26.95
CA LEU A 34 -6.68 3.72 -27.51
C LEU A 34 -6.39 4.46 -28.82
N MET A 35 -5.24 5.11 -28.93
CA MET A 35 -4.84 5.76 -30.18
C MET A 35 -4.49 4.77 -31.29
N VAL A 36 -3.84 3.65 -30.96
CA VAL A 36 -3.54 2.58 -31.93
C VAL A 36 -4.82 1.94 -32.47
N PHE A 37 -5.88 1.86 -31.67
CA PHE A 37 -7.17 1.33 -32.12
C PHE A 37 -8.08 2.38 -32.81
N SER A 38 -7.77 3.67 -32.68
CA SER A 38 -8.55 4.78 -33.25
C SER A 38 -7.86 5.40 -34.48
N THR A 39 -7.47 4.55 -35.43
CA THR A 39 -6.72 4.94 -36.66
C THR A 39 -7.60 5.15 -37.89
N GLY A 40 -8.93 5.21 -37.77
CA GLY A 40 -9.80 5.45 -38.92
C GLY A 40 -9.77 6.91 -39.35
N ASP A 41 -9.52 7.17 -40.64
CA ASP A 41 -9.72 8.49 -41.25
C ASP A 41 -11.23 8.69 -41.49
N PHE A 42 -11.91 9.23 -40.48
CA PHE A 42 -13.35 9.45 -40.55
C PHE A 42 -13.70 10.80 -41.18
N VAL A 43 -14.60 10.75 -42.17
CA VAL A 43 -15.13 11.91 -42.88
C VAL A 43 -16.45 12.34 -42.24
N GLU A 44 -16.59 13.63 -41.99
CA GLU A 44 -17.80 14.23 -41.40
C GLU A 44 -18.93 14.30 -42.44
N THR A 45 -20.13 13.84 -42.07
CA THR A 45 -21.35 14.04 -42.85
C THR A 45 -22.56 14.20 -41.93
N THR A 46 -23.69 14.63 -42.51
CA THR A 46 -24.95 14.80 -41.79
C THR A 46 -25.90 13.67 -42.17
N ALA A 47 -26.47 13.01 -41.17
CA ALA A 47 -27.49 11.99 -41.34
C ALA A 47 -28.83 12.48 -40.81
N LYS A 48 -29.93 11.93 -41.34
CA LYS A 48 -31.28 12.20 -40.82
C LYS A 48 -31.75 11.05 -39.97
N ASN A 49 -32.22 11.37 -38.77
CA ASN A 49 -32.78 10.39 -37.85
C ASN A 49 -34.09 9.81 -38.39
N GLN A 50 -34.14 8.48 -38.49
CA GLN A 50 -35.33 7.73 -38.93
C GLN A 50 -36.13 7.20 -37.75
N SER A 51 -35.45 6.70 -36.72
CA SER A 51 -36.09 6.20 -35.51
C SER A 51 -35.24 6.44 -34.28
N VAL A 52 -35.90 6.61 -33.14
CA VAL A 52 -35.28 6.74 -31.83
C VAL A 52 -36.02 5.78 -30.91
N GLU A 53 -35.30 4.78 -30.41
CA GLU A 53 -35.83 3.76 -29.50
C GLU A 53 -35.16 3.94 -28.14
N GLU A 54 -35.95 3.99 -27.07
CA GLU A 54 -35.40 4.06 -25.71
C GLU A 54 -34.87 2.67 -25.30
N VAL A 55 -33.62 2.62 -24.89
CA VAL A 55 -32.95 1.41 -24.41
C VAL A 55 -32.51 1.65 -22.96
N LEU A 56 -33.18 0.95 -22.04
CA LEU A 56 -32.76 0.93 -20.64
C LEU A 56 -31.51 0.05 -20.51
N VAL A 57 -30.37 0.67 -20.23
CA VAL A 57 -29.13 -0.05 -19.92
C VAL A 57 -29.08 -0.27 -18.42
N THR A 58 -29.45 -1.48 -17.99
CA THR A 58 -29.43 -1.89 -16.59
C THR A 58 -27.98 -2.19 -16.15
N GLY A 59 -27.29 -1.19 -15.60
CA GLY A 59 -25.95 -1.29 -15.00
C GLY A 59 -25.86 -0.55 -13.66
N GLU A 60 -24.66 -0.43 -13.07
CA GLU A 60 -24.45 0.19 -11.73
C GLU A 60 -24.99 1.64 -11.60
N THR A 61 -25.16 2.35 -12.72
CA THR A 61 -25.60 3.76 -12.74
C THR A 61 -26.98 4.04 -13.33
N ASN A 62 -27.80 3.01 -13.65
CA ASN A 62 -29.15 3.16 -14.25
C ASN A 62 -29.26 4.36 -15.22
N GLN A 63 -28.56 4.30 -16.36
CA GLN A 63 -28.66 5.33 -17.39
C GLN A 63 -29.63 4.90 -18.49
N THR A 64 -30.54 5.80 -18.86
CA THR A 64 -31.35 5.68 -20.06
C THR A 64 -30.49 6.06 -21.27
N GLU A 65 -30.35 5.13 -22.22
CA GLU A 65 -29.71 5.40 -23.51
C GLU A 65 -30.77 5.33 -24.62
N TYR A 66 -30.54 6.01 -25.73
CA TYR A 66 -31.41 5.99 -26.90
C TYR A 66 -30.66 5.37 -28.07
N GLU A 67 -31.21 4.33 -28.68
CA GLU A 67 -30.74 3.80 -29.95
C GLU A 67 -31.32 4.64 -31.09
N ILE A 68 -30.42 5.29 -31.83
CA ILE A 68 -30.78 6.17 -32.95
C ILE A 68 -30.41 5.46 -34.24
N LYS A 69 -31.39 5.24 -35.11
CA LYS A 69 -31.19 4.73 -36.47
C LYS A 69 -31.33 5.87 -37.47
N PHE A 70 -30.41 5.94 -38.42
CA PHE A 70 -30.32 7.05 -39.37
C PHE A 70 -29.83 6.57 -40.74
N ASP A 71 -30.21 7.31 -41.78
CA ASP A 71 -29.70 7.13 -43.13
C ASP A 71 -28.77 8.27 -43.52
N TYR A 72 -27.72 7.95 -44.26
CA TYR A 72 -26.76 8.90 -44.81
C TYR A 72 -26.32 8.49 -46.21
N GLU A 73 -25.97 9.48 -47.03
CA GLU A 73 -25.58 9.25 -48.42
C GLU A 73 -24.08 9.46 -48.59
N VAL A 74 -23.41 8.48 -49.21
CA VAL A 74 -22.00 8.56 -49.60
C VAL A 74 -21.88 8.17 -51.06
N GLY A 75 -21.48 9.12 -51.92
CA GLY A 75 -21.24 8.87 -53.34
C GLY A 75 -22.45 8.34 -54.11
N GLY A 76 -23.66 8.79 -53.80
CA GLY A 76 -24.90 8.36 -54.48
C GLY A 76 -25.50 7.06 -53.94
N LYS A 77 -24.92 6.45 -52.89
CA LYS A 77 -25.45 5.28 -52.20
C LYS A 77 -25.92 5.66 -50.80
N ILE A 78 -27.11 5.19 -50.44
CA ILE A 78 -27.68 5.35 -49.11
C ILE A 78 -27.19 4.20 -48.23
N TYR A 79 -26.69 4.55 -47.06
CA TYR A 79 -26.27 3.63 -46.01
C TYR A 79 -27.13 3.89 -44.78
N THR A 80 -27.44 2.83 -44.05
CA THR A 80 -28.17 2.89 -42.78
C THR A 80 -27.21 2.58 -41.64
N GLY A 81 -27.26 3.38 -40.59
CA GLY A 81 -26.41 3.25 -39.40
C GLY A 81 -27.21 3.35 -38.11
N SER A 82 -26.59 2.91 -37.01
CA SER A 82 -27.14 3.10 -35.67
C SER A 82 -26.06 3.31 -34.61
N PHE A 83 -26.39 4.09 -33.57
CA PHE A 83 -25.59 4.24 -32.35
C PHE A 83 -26.47 4.45 -31.12
N GLN A 84 -25.92 4.14 -29.95
CA GLN A 84 -26.52 4.44 -28.65
C GLN A 84 -25.98 5.75 -28.10
N MET A 85 -26.86 6.63 -27.62
CA MET A 85 -26.48 7.93 -27.06
C MET A 85 -27.36 8.28 -25.86
N VAL A 86 -26.79 8.96 -24.87
CA VAL A 86 -27.54 9.45 -23.67
C VAL A 86 -28.44 10.64 -24.00
N LYS A 87 -28.15 11.36 -25.09
CA LYS A 87 -28.93 12.53 -25.52
C LYS A 87 -30.12 12.08 -26.37
N GLU A 88 -31.31 12.51 -25.98
CA GLU A 88 -32.54 12.33 -26.76
C GLU A 88 -32.50 13.18 -28.05
N TYR A 89 -32.84 12.55 -29.18
CA TYR A 89 -33.07 13.22 -30.46
C TYR A 89 -34.50 12.93 -30.92
N LYS A 90 -35.03 13.76 -31.80
CA LYS A 90 -36.33 13.53 -32.45
C LYS A 90 -36.13 12.93 -33.83
N VAL A 91 -37.14 12.19 -34.29
CA VAL A 91 -37.21 11.73 -35.68
C VAL A 91 -37.21 12.94 -36.61
N GLY A 92 -36.38 12.90 -37.65
CA GLY A 92 -36.17 14.01 -38.57
C GLY A 92 -35.09 15.02 -38.15
N ASP A 93 -34.53 14.93 -36.94
CA ASP A 93 -33.38 15.74 -36.55
C ASP A 93 -32.16 15.37 -37.41
N GLU A 94 -31.37 16.38 -37.73
CA GLU A 94 -30.06 16.21 -38.37
C GLU A 94 -29.01 15.92 -37.30
N ILE A 95 -28.25 14.84 -37.51
CA ILE A 95 -27.15 14.44 -36.65
C ILE A 95 -25.84 14.42 -37.43
N THR A 96 -24.77 14.85 -36.77
CA THR A 96 -23.42 14.74 -37.33
C THR A 96 -22.89 13.33 -37.07
N ILE A 97 -22.45 12.66 -38.13
CA ILE A 97 -21.82 11.36 -38.06
C ILE A 97 -20.46 11.40 -38.76
N TYR A 98 -19.62 10.42 -38.45
CA TYR A 98 -18.28 10.29 -39.00
C TYR A 98 -18.15 8.88 -39.60
N TYR A 99 -17.89 8.75 -40.90
CA TYR A 99 -17.77 7.45 -41.57
C TYR A 99 -16.36 7.25 -42.14
N GLU A 100 -15.88 6.01 -42.19
CA GLU A 100 -14.56 5.73 -42.77
C GLU A 100 -14.65 5.72 -44.31
N SER A 101 -13.89 6.57 -45.01
CA SER A 101 -14.03 6.67 -46.48
C SER A 101 -13.66 5.38 -47.23
N SER A 102 -12.82 4.54 -46.64
CA SER A 102 -12.43 3.23 -47.16
C SER A 102 -13.50 2.15 -46.93
N ASN A 103 -14.35 2.33 -45.92
CA ASN A 103 -15.44 1.43 -45.54
C ASN A 103 -16.61 2.24 -44.95
N PRO A 104 -17.54 2.75 -45.80
CA PRO A 104 -18.61 3.63 -45.36
C PRO A 104 -19.50 3.03 -44.27
N GLU A 105 -19.68 1.70 -44.23
CA GLU A 105 -20.46 1.02 -43.19
C GLU A 105 -19.90 1.22 -41.77
N LYS A 106 -18.61 1.52 -41.65
CA LYS A 106 -17.97 1.80 -40.37
C LYS A 106 -18.16 3.27 -40.02
N ILE A 107 -19.00 3.49 -39.04
CA ILE A 107 -19.44 4.81 -38.59
C ILE A 107 -19.02 5.01 -37.12
N THR A 108 -18.83 6.26 -36.71
CA THR A 108 -18.71 6.69 -35.31
C THR A 108 -19.46 8.01 -35.09
N ASN A 109 -19.87 8.27 -33.84
CA ASN A 109 -20.47 9.54 -33.43
C ASN A 109 -19.42 10.55 -32.91
N THR A 110 -18.14 10.17 -32.87
CA THR A 110 -17.07 10.99 -32.31
C THR A 110 -15.93 11.19 -33.30
N LYS A 111 -15.67 12.45 -33.70
CA LYS A 111 -14.58 12.84 -34.61
C LYS A 111 -13.19 12.43 -34.11
N ASN A 112 -13.01 12.50 -32.80
CA ASN A 112 -11.71 12.37 -32.14
C ASN A 112 -11.71 11.21 -31.14
N GLY A 113 -11.75 9.96 -31.61
CA GLY A 113 -11.49 8.79 -30.76
C GLY A 113 -10.12 8.87 -30.04
N ASN A 114 -9.19 9.66 -30.61
CA ASN A 114 -7.88 9.93 -30.04
C ASN A 114 -7.84 10.97 -28.91
N LEU A 115 -8.90 11.80 -28.72
CA LEU A 115 -8.88 12.86 -27.69
C LEU A 115 -8.78 12.26 -26.29
N ILE A 116 -9.53 11.18 -26.04
CA ILE A 116 -9.47 10.44 -24.77
C ILE A 116 -8.07 9.87 -24.57
N GLY A 117 -7.45 9.31 -25.62
CA GLY A 117 -6.08 8.82 -25.58
C GLY A 117 -5.07 9.90 -25.20
N TRP A 118 -5.15 11.09 -25.81
CA TRP A 118 -4.32 12.25 -25.47
C TRP A 118 -4.54 12.75 -24.03
N ILE A 119 -5.79 12.80 -23.57
CA ILE A 119 -6.12 13.16 -22.19
C ILE A 119 -5.49 12.17 -21.21
N MET A 120 -5.61 10.86 -21.45
CA MET A 120 -5.03 9.83 -20.58
C MET A 120 -3.50 9.93 -20.51
N ILE A 121 -2.83 10.18 -21.64
CA ILE A 121 -1.38 10.41 -21.66
C ILE A 121 -1.02 11.67 -20.88
N GLY A 122 -1.76 12.77 -21.08
CA GLY A 122 -1.52 14.03 -20.37
C GLY A 122 -1.67 13.88 -18.86
N VAL A 123 -2.77 13.27 -18.41
CA VAL A 123 -3.01 12.99 -16.99
C VAL A 123 -1.95 12.04 -16.43
N GLY A 124 -1.58 10.99 -17.16
CA GLY A 124 -0.55 10.06 -16.74
C GLY A 124 0.83 10.71 -16.60
N ALA A 125 1.20 11.61 -17.51
CA ALA A 125 2.44 12.38 -17.42
C ALA A 125 2.45 13.32 -16.20
N VAL A 126 1.34 14.01 -15.95
CA VAL A 126 1.17 14.87 -14.76
C VAL A 126 1.28 14.04 -13.46
N ALA A 127 0.68 12.84 -13.42
CA ALA A 127 0.77 11.94 -12.28
C ALA A 127 2.21 11.50 -12.00
N ILE A 128 3.00 11.16 -13.03
CA ILE A 128 4.41 10.81 -12.88
C ILE A 128 5.21 12.01 -12.36
N VAL A 129 5.06 13.19 -12.96
CA VAL A 129 5.77 14.41 -12.53
C VAL A 129 5.40 14.78 -11.09
N GLY A 130 4.11 14.71 -10.75
CA GLY A 130 3.61 14.96 -9.39
C GLY A 130 4.16 13.95 -8.38
N GLY A 131 4.19 12.66 -8.74
CA GLY A 131 4.80 11.60 -7.92
C GLY A 131 6.29 11.84 -7.67
N ILE A 132 7.05 12.20 -8.70
CA ILE A 132 8.48 12.56 -8.58
C ILE A 132 8.65 13.80 -7.68
N PHE A 133 7.87 14.86 -7.90
CA PHE A 133 7.97 16.10 -7.11
C PHE A 133 7.62 15.88 -5.64
N ALA A 134 6.52 15.18 -5.35
CA ALA A 134 6.14 14.81 -3.99
C ALA A 134 7.25 14.00 -3.30
N THR A 135 7.91 13.12 -4.04
CA THR A 135 9.04 12.33 -3.56
C THR A 135 10.25 13.20 -3.23
N VAL A 136 10.64 14.11 -4.12
CA VAL A 136 11.74 15.06 -3.88
C VAL A 136 11.45 15.90 -2.63
N LYS A 137 10.22 16.38 -2.48
CA LYS A 137 9.81 17.15 -1.31
C LYS A 137 9.84 16.30 -0.02
N ALA A 138 9.44 15.04 -0.08
CA ALA A 138 9.54 14.11 1.04
C ALA A 138 11.00 13.87 1.46
N PHE A 139 11.91 13.69 0.51
CA PHE A 139 13.35 13.56 0.79
C PHE A 139 13.95 14.84 1.37
N GLN A 140 13.57 16.01 0.84
CA GLN A 140 13.99 17.30 1.40
C GLN A 140 13.49 17.49 2.83
N LYS A 141 12.23 17.12 3.09
CA LYS A 141 11.64 17.15 4.44
C LYS A 141 12.36 16.19 5.38
N SER A 142 12.61 14.94 4.96
CA SER A 142 13.39 13.97 5.73
C SER A 142 14.77 14.53 6.09
N LYS A 143 15.50 15.04 5.09
CA LYS A 143 16.82 15.65 5.31
C LYS A 143 16.77 16.85 6.26
N ALA A 144 15.76 17.71 6.14
CA ALA A 144 15.58 18.86 7.02
C ALA A 144 15.22 18.43 8.46
N LEU A 145 14.45 17.36 8.64
CA LEU A 145 14.20 16.76 9.95
C LEU A 145 15.49 16.18 10.54
N ASP A 146 16.29 15.46 9.75
CA ASP A 146 17.58 14.91 10.18
C ASP A 146 18.56 16.01 10.61
N GLU A 147 18.54 17.16 9.93
CA GLU A 147 19.36 18.33 10.25
C GLU A 147 18.83 19.14 11.45
N ALA A 148 17.52 19.06 11.74
CA ALA A 148 16.87 19.83 12.81
C ALA A 148 16.89 19.15 14.18
N ILE A 149 17.40 17.92 14.29
CA ILE A 149 17.57 17.23 15.58
C ILE A 149 18.79 17.82 16.32
N PRO A 150 18.60 18.50 17.48
CA PRO A 150 19.71 18.98 18.28
C PRO A 150 20.38 17.79 18.95
N GLY A 151 21.59 17.44 18.50
CA GLY A 151 22.36 16.28 18.98
C GLY A 151 23.05 15.46 17.89
N GLY A 152 22.82 15.76 16.61
CA GLY A 152 23.36 14.97 15.50
C GLY A 152 22.61 13.66 15.31
N LYS A 153 22.98 12.90 14.26
CA LYS A 153 22.42 11.56 13.99
C LYS A 153 22.40 10.73 15.28
N PRO A 154 21.34 9.94 15.54
CA PRO A 154 21.35 8.99 16.64
C PRO A 154 22.65 8.20 16.59
N ASP A 155 23.35 8.12 17.72
CA ASP A 155 24.63 7.45 17.80
C ASP A 155 24.45 5.94 17.57
N THR A 156 24.50 5.52 16.30
CA THR A 156 24.42 4.13 15.91
C THR A 156 25.68 3.36 16.33
N THR A 157 26.74 4.03 16.80
CA THR A 157 27.95 3.32 17.26
C THR A 157 27.69 2.44 18.47
N ALA A 158 26.73 2.79 19.32
CA ALA A 158 26.28 1.94 20.44
C ALA A 158 25.59 0.65 19.97
N PHE A 159 25.09 0.60 18.73
CA PHE A 159 24.39 -0.56 18.17
C PHE A 159 25.24 -1.40 17.21
N ASN A 160 26.37 -0.86 16.74
CA ASN A 160 27.24 -1.52 15.76
C ASN A 160 27.72 -2.91 16.20
N ASN A 161 27.84 -3.17 17.50
CA ASN A 161 28.27 -4.47 18.05
C ASN A 161 27.27 -5.10 19.02
N PHE A 162 26.09 -4.51 19.21
CA PHE A 162 25.14 -4.94 20.26
C PHE A 162 24.79 -6.43 20.16
N LYS A 163 24.63 -6.97 18.94
CA LYS A 163 24.31 -8.40 18.72
C LYS A 163 25.37 -9.36 19.27
N THR A 164 26.61 -8.90 19.40
CA THR A 164 27.76 -9.69 19.85
C THR A 164 28.19 -9.38 21.29
N ASP A 165 27.51 -8.44 21.95
CA ASP A 165 27.85 -8.05 23.32
C ASP A 165 27.53 -9.18 24.30
N GLU A 166 28.34 -9.29 25.35
CA GLU A 166 28.13 -10.29 26.40
C GLU A 166 26.77 -10.09 27.08
N GLY A 167 26.01 -11.18 27.22
CA GLY A 167 24.67 -11.15 27.83
C GLY A 167 23.54 -10.78 26.87
N VAL A 168 23.83 -10.51 25.60
CA VAL A 168 22.81 -10.36 24.56
C VAL A 168 22.42 -11.73 24.00
N THR A 169 21.13 -12.01 23.97
CA THR A 169 20.57 -13.26 23.43
C THR A 169 19.64 -12.97 22.27
N GLU A 170 19.69 -13.84 21.26
CA GLU A 170 18.78 -13.82 20.11
C GLU A 170 17.48 -14.57 20.41
N TYR A 171 16.38 -13.99 19.95
CA TYR A 171 15.03 -14.55 20.02
C TYR A 171 14.25 -14.26 18.74
N TYR A 172 13.14 -14.99 18.60
CA TYR A 172 12.31 -14.97 17.42
C TYR A 172 10.88 -14.60 17.80
N PHE A 173 10.33 -13.58 17.14
CA PHE A 173 8.94 -13.18 17.29
C PHE A 173 8.16 -13.58 16.04
N ARG A 174 7.09 -14.35 16.22
CA ARG A 174 6.26 -14.82 15.10
C ARG A 174 4.80 -14.92 15.43
N PHE A 175 3.97 -14.82 14.40
CA PHE A 175 2.56 -15.15 14.48
C PHE A 175 2.37 -16.68 14.43
N ASP A 176 1.70 -17.23 15.43
CA ASP A 176 1.25 -18.62 15.46
C ASP A 176 -0.18 -18.73 14.92
N GLY A 177 -0.30 -19.08 13.65
CA GLY A 177 -1.58 -19.32 12.98
C GLY A 177 -2.06 -20.78 13.06
N HIS A 178 -1.27 -21.69 13.65
CA HIS A 178 -1.58 -23.12 13.66
C HIS A 178 -2.27 -23.59 14.96
N SER A 179 -2.24 -22.78 16.01
CA SER A 179 -2.94 -23.08 17.25
C SER A 179 -4.44 -22.78 17.20
N LEU A 180 -5.21 -23.44 18.07
CA LEU A 180 -6.66 -23.23 18.23
C LEU A 180 -7.02 -21.79 18.60
N LYS A 181 -6.07 -21.04 19.16
CA LYS A 181 -6.20 -19.63 19.50
C LYS A 181 -4.99 -18.90 18.91
N PRO A 182 -5.11 -18.36 17.68
CA PRO A 182 -3.98 -17.73 17.02
C PRO A 182 -3.46 -16.55 17.83
N GLY A 183 -2.16 -16.30 17.76
CA GLY A 183 -1.52 -15.30 18.59
C GLY A 183 -0.08 -15.04 18.19
N TYR A 184 0.62 -14.30 19.01
CA TYR A 184 2.04 -14.01 18.80
C TYR A 184 2.87 -14.71 19.86
N ILE A 185 4.05 -15.16 19.49
CA ILE A 185 4.96 -15.83 20.42
C ILE A 185 6.37 -15.27 20.29
N ILE A 186 7.10 -15.32 21.40
CA ILE A 186 8.56 -15.22 21.46
C ILE A 186 9.11 -16.60 21.75
N GLU A 187 10.03 -17.07 20.93
CA GLU A 187 10.77 -18.32 21.12
C GLU A 187 12.29 -18.12 21.07
N ASP A 188 13.01 -19.02 21.74
CA ASP A 188 14.47 -19.10 21.65
C ASP A 188 14.94 -19.89 20.41
N ALA A 189 16.26 -20.00 20.21
CA ALA A 189 16.87 -20.77 19.13
C ALA A 189 16.54 -22.27 19.15
N ASN A 190 16.07 -22.81 20.29
CA ASN A 190 15.63 -24.20 20.42
C ASN A 190 14.11 -24.35 20.28
N ARG A 191 13.41 -23.27 19.87
CA ARG A 191 11.95 -23.20 19.73
C ARG A 191 11.18 -23.39 21.04
N ASN A 192 11.83 -23.12 22.17
CA ASN A 192 11.11 -23.03 23.44
C ASN A 192 10.35 -21.71 23.48
N VAL A 193 9.03 -21.78 23.69
CA VAL A 193 8.19 -20.60 23.83
C VAL A 193 8.44 -19.96 25.20
N LEU A 194 8.89 -18.70 25.19
CA LEU A 194 9.21 -17.93 26.40
C LEU A 194 8.08 -16.96 26.76
N PHE A 195 7.38 -16.45 25.75
CA PHE A 195 6.26 -15.55 25.93
C PHE A 195 5.24 -15.78 24.82
N GLU A 196 3.94 -15.72 25.14
CA GLU A 196 2.87 -15.82 24.17
C GLU A 196 1.78 -14.78 24.46
N GLY A 197 1.24 -14.17 23.41
CA GLY A 197 0.03 -13.36 23.46
C GLY A 197 -1.06 -14.07 22.67
N LYS A 198 -1.89 -14.86 23.37
CA LYS A 198 -2.97 -15.64 22.78
C LYS A 198 -4.21 -14.79 22.59
N MET A 199 -4.76 -14.77 21.38
CA MET A 199 -6.02 -14.09 21.15
C MET A 199 -7.17 -14.92 21.72
N THR A 200 -7.78 -14.47 22.81
CA THR A 200 -8.89 -15.17 23.47
C THR A 200 -10.24 -14.77 22.91
N LYS A 201 -10.33 -13.56 22.34
CA LYS A 201 -11.54 -13.04 21.70
C LYS A 201 -11.21 -12.28 20.43
N GLN A 202 -11.66 -12.83 19.31
CA GLN A 202 -11.64 -12.13 18.03
C GLN A 202 -12.88 -11.23 17.95
N ALA A 203 -12.67 -9.91 17.93
CA ALA A 203 -13.74 -8.96 17.71
C ALA A 203 -13.85 -8.65 16.20
N LEU A 204 -15.02 -8.90 15.61
CA LEU A 204 -15.33 -8.44 14.24
C LEU A 204 -15.38 -6.89 14.18
N VAL A 205 -15.78 -6.28 15.30
CA VAL A 205 -15.83 -4.83 15.52
C VAL A 205 -15.42 -4.58 16.99
N GLY A 206 -14.43 -3.72 17.22
CA GLY A 206 -13.95 -3.35 18.56
C GLY A 206 -12.60 -3.95 18.94
N ALA A 207 -12.25 -3.89 20.23
CA ALA A 207 -10.97 -4.40 20.74
C ALA A 207 -10.93 -5.93 20.74
N ARG A 208 -9.81 -6.49 20.27
CA ARG A 208 -9.43 -7.89 20.46
C ARG A 208 -8.95 -8.07 21.90
N THR A 209 -9.20 -9.24 22.48
CA THR A 209 -8.65 -9.59 23.80
C THR A 209 -7.49 -10.53 23.61
N TYR A 210 -6.36 -10.19 24.21
CA TYR A 210 -5.17 -11.04 24.27
C TYR A 210 -4.88 -11.43 25.70
N GLU A 211 -4.50 -12.69 25.89
CA GLU A 211 -3.96 -13.22 27.13
C GLU A 211 -2.45 -13.38 26.95
N PHE A 212 -1.70 -12.56 27.68
CA PHE A 212 -0.25 -12.56 27.68
C PHE A 212 0.25 -13.52 28.76
N HIS A 213 0.92 -14.59 28.33
CA HIS A 213 1.59 -15.54 29.22
C HIS A 213 3.10 -15.38 29.11
N ASN A 214 3.72 -15.17 30.26
CA ASN A 214 5.16 -15.24 30.40
C ASN A 214 5.52 -16.63 30.93
N HIS A 215 6.10 -17.48 30.09
CA HIS A 215 6.48 -18.84 30.49
C HIS A 215 7.73 -18.88 31.37
N VAL A 216 8.51 -17.78 31.41
CA VAL A 216 9.69 -17.66 32.28
C VAL A 216 9.27 -17.39 33.72
N THR A 217 8.29 -16.50 33.93
CA THR A 217 7.83 -16.10 35.28
C THR A 217 6.56 -16.83 35.72
N GLY A 218 5.82 -17.43 34.78
CA GLY A 218 4.49 -18.01 35.00
C GLY A 218 3.35 -16.99 35.10
N SER A 219 3.61 -15.70 34.83
CA SER A 219 2.58 -14.67 34.93
C SER A 219 1.62 -14.69 33.74
N VAL A 220 0.35 -14.41 34.02
CA VAL A 220 -0.73 -14.32 33.05
C VAL A 220 -1.45 -13.00 33.23
N ALA A 221 -1.61 -12.24 32.15
CA ALA A 221 -2.32 -10.97 32.14
C ALA A 221 -3.23 -10.87 30.91
N GLU A 222 -4.46 -10.37 31.09
CA GLU A 222 -5.38 -10.11 29.99
C GLU A 222 -5.29 -8.63 29.58
N HIS A 223 -5.19 -8.39 28.28
CA HIS A 223 -5.10 -7.06 27.68
C HIS A 223 -6.14 -6.87 26.58
N GLN A 224 -6.76 -5.69 26.55
CA GLN A 224 -7.65 -5.26 25.47
C GLN A 224 -6.87 -4.45 24.45
N ILE A 225 -6.81 -4.95 23.21
CA ILE A 225 -6.05 -4.37 22.11
C ILE A 225 -7.02 -3.96 21.01
N GLY A 226 -7.20 -2.65 20.80
CA GLY A 226 -8.17 -2.13 19.83
C GLY A 226 -7.64 -1.00 18.95
N HIS A 227 -7.94 -1.06 17.65
CA HIS A 227 -7.65 0.04 16.72
C HIS A 227 -8.63 1.20 16.92
N THR A 228 -8.09 2.42 17.05
CA THR A 228 -8.89 3.64 16.89
C THR A 228 -8.60 4.18 15.49
N ILE A 229 -9.42 3.83 14.50
CA ILE A 229 -9.28 4.37 13.14
C ILE A 229 -9.69 5.85 13.20
N THR A 230 -8.73 6.76 13.40
CA THR A 230 -8.97 8.19 13.18
C THR A 230 -8.62 8.49 11.73
N GLN A 231 -9.57 8.25 10.82
CA GLN A 231 -9.48 8.76 9.45
C GLN A 231 -9.52 10.29 9.50
N SER A 232 -8.35 10.91 9.40
CA SER A 232 -8.22 12.34 9.18
C SER A 232 -7.45 12.52 7.88
N TYR A 233 -8.17 12.88 6.81
CA TYR A 233 -7.68 13.07 5.44
C TYR A 233 -6.57 14.11 5.24
N ASN A 234 -6.18 14.84 6.29
CA ASN A 234 -5.26 15.99 6.18
C ASN A 234 -3.80 15.73 6.59
N ASP A 235 -3.44 14.54 7.08
CA ASP A 235 -2.04 14.27 7.48
C ASP A 235 -1.42 13.14 6.67
N GLU A 236 -0.15 13.36 6.33
CA GLU A 236 0.73 12.56 5.49
C GLU A 236 0.61 11.05 5.73
N PHE A 237 0.49 10.30 4.62
CA PHE A 237 0.38 8.84 4.51
C PHE A 237 1.48 8.01 5.21
N PHE A 238 2.46 8.64 5.88
CA PHE A 238 3.56 7.98 6.61
C PHE A 238 3.91 8.61 7.96
N SER A 239 3.00 9.36 8.59
CA SER A 239 3.37 10.06 9.83
C SER A 239 2.20 10.16 10.81
N ARG A 240 2.37 9.51 11.98
CA ARG A 240 1.60 9.62 13.25
C ARG A 240 0.30 8.82 13.48
N LYS A 241 -0.28 8.07 12.53
CA LYS A 241 -1.67 7.58 12.69
C LYS A 241 -1.91 6.08 12.59
N SER A 242 -0.88 5.25 12.76
CA SER A 242 -1.12 3.89 13.25
C SER A 242 -0.75 3.81 14.73
N TRP A 243 -1.77 3.91 15.57
CA TRP A 243 -1.67 3.63 16.98
C TRP A 243 -2.92 2.85 17.37
N PHE A 244 -2.72 1.78 18.13
CA PHE A 244 -3.79 1.07 18.79
C PHE A 244 -3.73 1.38 20.28
N LYS A 245 -4.82 1.05 20.96
CA LYS A 245 -4.90 1.15 22.41
C LYS A 245 -4.65 -0.20 23.04
N VAL A 246 -3.87 -0.21 24.11
CA VAL A 246 -3.73 -1.32 25.05
C VAL A 246 -4.40 -0.87 26.34
N ASP A 247 -5.44 -1.57 26.76
CA ASP A 247 -6.21 -1.26 27.97
C ASP A 247 -6.73 0.19 28.02
N GLY A 248 -7.04 0.74 26.84
CA GLY A 248 -7.57 2.10 26.68
C GLY A 248 -6.52 3.20 26.52
N GLU A 249 -5.24 2.90 26.74
CA GLU A 249 -4.10 3.82 26.59
C GLU A 249 -3.40 3.64 25.23
N ASN A 250 -2.90 4.73 24.64
CA ASN A 250 -2.12 4.64 23.40
C ASN A 250 -0.83 3.82 23.63
N VAL A 251 -0.58 2.81 22.80
CA VAL A 251 0.57 1.91 23.00
C VAL A 251 1.91 2.63 23.05
N TRP A 252 2.09 3.68 22.24
CA TRP A 252 3.34 4.43 22.22
C TRP A 252 3.48 5.34 23.44
N ASP A 253 2.39 5.92 23.94
CA ASP A 253 2.42 6.69 25.18
C ASP A 253 2.76 5.79 26.37
N LEU A 254 2.16 4.60 26.43
CA LEU A 254 2.46 3.58 27.44
C LEU A 254 3.94 3.16 27.41
N LEU A 255 4.46 2.82 26.22
CA LEU A 255 5.87 2.44 26.05
C LEU A 255 6.82 3.61 26.35
N HIS A 256 6.46 4.83 25.95
CA HIS A 256 7.25 6.02 26.25
C HIS A 256 7.29 6.34 27.73
N GLY A 257 6.18 6.12 28.45
CA GLY A 257 6.07 6.21 29.90
C GLY A 257 6.95 5.19 30.62
N LYS A 258 7.15 4.00 30.04
CA LYS A 258 8.14 2.99 30.48
C LYS A 258 9.59 3.34 30.08
N GLY A 259 9.82 4.50 29.46
CA GLY A 259 11.15 4.95 29.03
C GLY A 259 11.64 4.32 27.73
N ILE A 260 10.81 3.56 27.03
CA ILE A 260 11.18 2.94 25.75
C ILE A 260 11.27 4.00 24.66
N ARG A 261 12.27 3.90 23.79
CA ARG A 261 12.42 4.71 22.58
C ARG A 261 12.90 3.83 21.44
N LEU A 262 12.40 4.12 20.24
CA LEU A 262 12.71 3.41 19.02
C LEU A 262 13.41 4.33 18.03
N ILE A 263 14.46 3.81 17.40
CA ILE A 263 15.12 4.45 16.26
C ILE A 263 15.11 3.43 15.12
N THR A 264 14.43 3.76 14.03
CA THR A 264 14.40 2.91 12.84
C THR A 264 15.60 3.25 11.96
N ASP A 265 16.43 2.26 11.65
CA ASP A 265 17.47 2.39 10.65
C ASP A 265 16.92 2.01 9.27
N LEU A 266 16.57 3.03 8.49
CA LEU A 266 16.10 2.91 7.11
C LEU A 266 17.27 2.81 6.10
N HIS A 267 18.52 2.80 6.56
CA HIS A 267 19.72 2.76 5.73
C HIS A 267 20.33 1.36 5.56
N SER A 268 19.69 0.30 6.08
CA SER A 268 20.19 -1.06 5.90
C SER A 268 20.32 -1.40 4.39
N GLU A 269 21.46 -1.99 4.00
CA GLU A 269 21.75 -2.44 2.62
C GLU A 269 20.87 -3.63 2.16
N LEU A 270 19.92 -4.05 3.00
CA LEU A 270 19.10 -5.24 2.85
C LEU A 270 17.59 -4.87 2.81
N PRO A 271 16.70 -5.81 2.41
CA PRO A 271 15.26 -5.57 2.44
C PRO A 271 14.66 -5.45 3.85
N TYR A 272 15.46 -5.59 4.91
CA TYR A 272 15.00 -5.66 6.31
C TYR A 272 14.93 -4.27 6.97
N LEU A 273 13.85 -4.05 7.74
CA LEU A 273 13.72 -2.91 8.64
C LEU A 273 14.41 -3.29 9.96
N VAL A 274 15.30 -2.41 10.43
CA VAL A 274 16.02 -2.58 11.68
C VAL A 274 15.56 -1.52 12.67
N TYR A 275 15.23 -1.94 13.89
CA TYR A 275 14.75 -1.10 14.97
C TYR A 275 15.69 -1.21 16.16
N ASN A 276 16.32 -0.09 16.50
CA ASN A 276 17.13 0.06 17.68
C ASN A 276 16.24 0.48 18.84
N VAL A 277 16.09 -0.39 19.84
CA VAL A 277 15.27 -0.19 21.03
C VAL A 277 16.16 0.22 22.19
N SER A 278 15.83 1.35 22.81
CA SER A 278 16.48 1.82 24.03
C SER A 278 15.50 2.02 25.16
N ARG A 279 15.97 1.90 26.40
CA ARG A 279 15.23 2.23 27.62
C ARG A 279 16.00 3.28 28.40
N ASN A 280 15.38 4.43 28.62
CA ASN A 280 16.00 5.57 29.30
C ASN A 280 17.36 5.97 28.71
N GLY A 281 17.51 5.85 27.38
CA GLY A 281 18.74 6.15 26.65
C GLY A 281 19.75 5.00 26.54
N ASN A 282 19.55 3.87 27.24
CA ASN A 282 20.43 2.71 27.14
C ASN A 282 19.91 1.70 26.10
N PRO A 283 20.75 1.18 25.20
CA PRO A 283 20.37 0.08 24.29
C PRO A 283 19.88 -1.14 25.06
N ILE A 284 18.71 -1.65 24.69
CA ILE A 284 18.16 -2.89 25.28
C ILE A 284 17.84 -3.95 24.24
N ALA A 285 17.57 -3.58 22.99
CA ALA A 285 17.34 -4.55 21.94
C ALA A 285 17.61 -3.99 20.53
N ILE A 286 17.91 -4.89 19.59
CA ILE A 286 17.82 -4.68 18.15
C ILE A 286 16.74 -5.62 17.62
N VAL A 287 15.79 -5.10 16.86
CA VAL A 287 14.72 -5.89 16.22
C VAL A 287 14.85 -5.77 14.71
N GLU A 288 14.80 -6.88 14.00
CA GLU A 288 14.92 -6.93 12.54
C GLU A 288 13.73 -7.67 11.95
N THR A 289 13.15 -7.14 10.88
CA THR A 289 12.19 -7.92 10.09
C THR A 289 12.89 -9.15 9.50
N SER A 290 12.14 -10.24 9.38
CA SER A 290 12.63 -11.52 8.85
C SER A 290 11.61 -12.14 7.88
N SER A 291 11.99 -13.26 7.27
CA SER A 291 11.10 -14.10 6.46
C SER A 291 10.16 -14.93 7.35
N LEU A 292 9.19 -15.63 6.73
CA LEU A 292 8.36 -16.67 7.38
C LEU A 292 9.19 -17.72 8.13
N TYR A 293 10.38 -17.99 7.63
CA TYR A 293 11.37 -18.87 8.22
C TYR A 293 12.27 -18.02 9.11
N VAL A 294 11.84 -17.84 10.37
CA VAL A 294 12.50 -16.94 11.31
C VAL A 294 13.86 -17.44 11.77
N HIS A 295 14.04 -18.77 11.84
CA HIS A 295 15.30 -19.41 12.20
C HIS A 295 16.21 -19.51 10.98
N GLU A 296 17.50 -19.24 11.18
CA GLU A 296 18.49 -19.16 10.08
C GLU A 296 18.63 -20.48 9.29
N ASP A 297 18.45 -21.63 9.94
CA ASP A 297 18.51 -22.95 9.33
C ASP A 297 17.37 -23.17 8.32
N GLU A 298 16.17 -22.73 8.66
CA GLU A 298 15.00 -22.76 7.79
C GLU A 298 15.15 -21.75 6.63
N GLU A 299 15.60 -20.52 6.91
CA GLU A 299 15.82 -19.50 5.88
C GLU A 299 16.79 -20.01 4.79
N ALA A 300 17.89 -20.65 5.22
CA ALA A 300 18.87 -21.27 4.34
C ALA A 300 18.30 -22.45 3.53
N GLN A 301 17.50 -23.31 4.16
CA GLN A 301 16.85 -24.44 3.50
C GLN A 301 15.86 -23.98 2.41
N HIS A 302 15.09 -22.94 2.72
CA HIS A 302 14.02 -22.46 1.86
C HIS A 302 14.49 -21.44 0.82
N LYS A 303 15.72 -20.94 0.91
CA LYS A 303 16.33 -19.97 -0.03
C LYS A 303 15.51 -18.69 -0.19
N ILE A 304 14.74 -18.32 0.84
CA ILE A 304 13.89 -17.13 0.84
C ILE A 304 14.57 -16.09 1.73
N VAL A 305 15.11 -15.04 1.11
CA VAL A 305 15.78 -13.91 1.79
C VAL A 305 14.87 -12.67 1.84
N LEU A 306 13.67 -12.77 1.24
CA LEU A 306 12.77 -11.63 1.14
C LEU A 306 11.79 -11.64 2.33
N PRO A 307 11.62 -10.50 3.04
CA PRO A 307 10.54 -10.36 4.01
C PRO A 307 9.21 -10.49 3.26
N THR A 308 8.52 -11.62 3.45
CA THR A 308 7.21 -11.89 2.87
C THR A 308 6.13 -11.57 3.88
N GLY A 309 5.10 -10.85 3.43
CA GLY A 309 3.99 -10.36 4.25
C GLY A 309 3.45 -11.42 5.22
N ASN A 310 3.63 -11.10 6.51
CA ASN A 310 3.01 -11.62 7.75
C ASN A 310 4.04 -11.67 8.91
N MET A 311 4.59 -10.52 9.32
CA MET A 311 5.14 -10.25 10.68
C MET A 311 5.96 -11.35 11.36
N TYR A 312 7.22 -11.43 10.92
CA TYR A 312 8.25 -12.27 11.49
C TYR A 312 9.44 -11.37 11.85
N TYR A 313 9.93 -11.45 13.08
CA TYR A 313 11.06 -10.65 13.53
C TYR A 313 12.10 -11.52 14.23
N ARG A 314 13.37 -11.19 13.99
CA ARG A 314 14.49 -11.61 14.84
C ARG A 314 14.83 -10.45 15.76
N PHE A 315 15.16 -10.72 17.01
CA PHE A 315 15.63 -9.67 17.89
C PHE A 315 16.69 -10.14 18.87
N TRP A 316 17.63 -9.24 19.14
CA TRP A 316 18.71 -9.44 20.10
C TRP A 316 18.45 -8.54 21.29
N THR A 317 18.53 -9.06 22.50
CA THR A 317 18.25 -8.29 23.73
C THR A 317 19.14 -8.72 24.88
N ASN A 318 19.54 -7.77 25.73
CA ASN A 318 20.14 -8.03 27.06
C ASN A 318 19.13 -7.85 28.21
N SER A 319 17.88 -7.51 27.88
CA SER A 319 16.81 -7.27 28.84
C SER A 319 16.02 -8.56 29.12
N SER A 320 15.78 -8.84 30.41
CA SER A 320 14.90 -9.92 30.87
C SER A 320 13.42 -9.54 30.93
N ASP A 321 13.08 -8.28 30.64
CA ASP A 321 11.71 -7.77 30.60
C ASP A 321 11.03 -8.12 29.27
N PHE A 322 10.67 -9.40 29.14
CA PHE A 322 10.03 -9.93 27.95
C PHE A 322 8.65 -9.34 27.69
N GLU A 323 7.92 -8.90 28.72
CA GLU A 323 6.60 -8.28 28.54
C GLU A 323 6.71 -6.95 27.79
N THR A 324 7.63 -6.07 28.22
CA THR A 324 7.83 -4.79 27.54
C THR A 324 8.41 -4.99 26.13
N LEU A 325 9.31 -5.95 25.95
CA LEU A 325 9.86 -6.28 24.63
C LEU A 325 8.78 -6.86 23.70
N PHE A 326 7.98 -7.79 24.19
CA PHE A 326 6.84 -8.35 23.47
C PHE A 326 5.90 -7.24 23.03
N LEU A 327 5.50 -6.36 23.94
CA LEU A 327 4.61 -5.26 23.60
C LEU A 327 5.24 -4.28 22.60
N THR A 328 6.55 -4.03 22.69
CA THR A 328 7.27 -3.18 21.75
C THR A 328 7.28 -3.77 20.34
N ILE A 329 7.62 -5.06 20.21
CA ILE A 329 7.68 -5.76 18.92
C ILE A 329 6.26 -5.93 18.37
N PHE A 330 5.30 -6.28 19.20
CA PHE A 330 3.88 -6.32 18.85
C PHE A 330 3.39 -4.94 18.35
N ALA A 331 3.82 -3.85 18.97
CA ALA A 331 3.49 -2.51 18.49
C ALA A 331 4.10 -2.20 17.13
N ILE A 332 5.37 -2.55 16.89
CA ILE A 332 6.00 -2.45 15.57
C ILE A 332 5.19 -3.25 14.54
N SER A 333 4.88 -4.50 14.87
CA SER A 333 4.12 -5.47 14.08
C SER A 333 2.77 -4.92 13.62
N GLU A 334 1.91 -4.50 14.55
CA GLU A 334 0.55 -4.02 14.23
C GLU A 334 0.56 -2.65 13.54
N THR A 335 1.59 -1.82 13.78
CA THR A 335 1.69 -0.50 13.13
C THR A 335 2.27 -0.55 11.73
N GLU A 336 3.07 -1.57 11.39
CA GLU A 336 3.48 -1.84 10.01
C GLU A 336 2.32 -2.35 9.13
N GLN A 337 1.39 -3.14 9.69
CA GLN A 337 0.26 -3.71 8.93
C GLN A 337 -0.71 -2.68 8.36
N THR A 338 -0.87 -1.55 9.06
CA THR A 338 -1.85 -0.49 8.72
C THR A 338 -1.42 0.35 7.51
N VAL A 339 -0.29 0.01 6.90
CA VAL A 339 0.21 0.61 5.65
C VAL A 339 -0.22 -0.19 4.41
N VAL A 340 -0.79 -1.40 4.57
CA VAL A 340 -1.02 -2.36 3.48
C VAL A 340 -2.51 -2.65 3.19
N GLU A 341 -3.46 -1.96 3.84
CA GLU A 341 -4.88 -2.03 3.47
C GLU A 341 -5.36 -0.80 2.68
#